data_AF-A0A1R0ZYP5-F1
#
_entry.id   AF-A0A1R0ZYP5-F1
#
_cell.length_a   1.000
_cell.length_b   1.000
_cell.length_c   1.000
_cell.angle_alpha   90.00
_cell.angle_beta   90.00
_cell.angle_gamma   90.00
#
_symmetry.space_group_name_H-M   'P 1'
#
loop_
_entity.id
_entity.type
_entity.pdbx_description
1 polymer ?
#
loop_
_entity_poly.entity_id
_entity_poly.type
_entity_poly.pdbx_seq_one_letter_code
_entity_poly.pdbx_strand_id
1 'polypeptide(L)'
;MTRHVIYIVTCVFIIVMSVCLLWYALWDASQPKTGPVGNGVHMPTFRDLWPIYSMMAMGVLNLPVAIMSYLEYKKTQVKDDVMK
;
A
#
# COMPACT_ATOMS: atom_id res chain seq x y z
N MET A 1 4.01 12.77 -16.40
CA MET A 1 4.06 11.33 -16.07
C MET A 1 2.92 10.64 -16.81
N THR A 2 3.16 9.48 -17.41
CA THR A 2 2.09 8.69 -18.03
C THR A 2 1.20 8.09 -16.94
N ARG A 3 -0.11 7.97 -17.19
CA ARG A 3 -1.11 7.45 -16.25
C ARG A 3 -0.70 6.09 -15.65
N HIS A 4 -0.03 5.25 -16.44
CA HIS A 4 0.48 3.95 -16.02
C HIS A 4 1.59 4.03 -14.96
N VAL A 5 2.50 5.00 -15.09
CA VAL A 5 3.57 5.22 -14.09
C VAL A 5 2.98 5.70 -12.78
N ILE A 6 2.00 6.61 -12.81
CA ILE A 6 1.29 7.07 -11.61
C ILE A 6 0.60 5.89 -10.92
N TYR A 7 -0.03 4.99 -11.68
CA TYR A 7 -0.71 3.82 -11.13
C TYR A 7 0.26 2.86 -10.40
N ILE A 8 1.44 2.60 -10.97
CA ILE A 8 2.49 1.80 -10.31
C ILE A 8 2.97 2.51 -9.03
N VAL A 9 3.26 3.81 -9.09
CA VAL A 9 3.72 4.58 -7.94
C VAL A 9 2.68 4.56 -6.81
N THR A 10 1.39 4.70 -7.14
CA THR A 10 0.31 4.62 -6.15
C THR A 10 0.24 3.23 -5.51
N CYS A 11 0.40 2.14 -6.27
CA CYS A 11 0.43 0.78 -5.72
C CYS A 11 1.59 0.61 -4.74
N VAL A 12 2.79 1.04 -5.12
CA VAL A 12 3.98 0.99 -4.24
C VAL A 12 3.77 1.84 -2.99
N PHE A 13 3.23 3.05 -3.14
CA PHE A 13 2.93 3.93 -2.02
C PHE A 13 1.94 3.30 -1.04
N ILE A 14 0.87 2.68 -1.52
CA ILE A 14 -0.13 1.99 -0.68
C ILE A 14 0.51 0.84 0.12
N ILE A 15 1.39 0.06 -0.51
CA ILE A 15 2.10 -1.04 0.17
C ILE A 15 2.99 -0.48 1.28
N VAL A 16 3.81 0.53 0.97
CA VAL A 16 4.72 1.16 1.95
C VAL A 16 3.94 1.79 3.10
N MET A 17 2.88 2.54 2.80
CA MET A 17 2.02 3.17 3.80
C MET A 17 1.37 2.12 4.72
N SER A 18 0.92 0.99 4.19
CA SER A 18 0.32 -0.07 4.99
C SER A 18 1.34 -0.66 5.98
N VAL A 19 2.59 -0.83 5.56
CA VAL A 19 3.69 -1.29 6.45
C VAL A 19 3.98 -0.24 7.54
N CYS A 20 4.04 1.04 7.18
CA CYS A 20 4.22 2.13 8.16
C CYS A 20 3.09 2.16 9.19
N LEU A 21 1.83 1.95 8.75
CA LEU A 21 0.68 1.91 9.65
C LEU A 21 0.72 0.70 10.60
N LEU A 22 1.15 -0.48 10.13
CA LEU A 22 1.36 -1.64 11.00
C LEU A 22 2.42 -1.37 12.06
N TRP A 23 3.55 -0.78 11.67
CA TRP A 23 4.59 -0.39 12.62
C TRP A 23 4.11 0.65 13.61
N TYR A 24 3.37 1.66 13.15
CA TYR A 24 2.78 2.66 14.02
C TYR A 24 1.80 2.03 15.02
N ALA A 25 0.94 1.10 14.58
CA ALA A 25 0.00 0.42 15.45
C ALA A 25 0.71 -0.44 16.52
N LEU A 26 1.80 -1.13 16.15
CA LEU A 26 2.61 -1.89 17.10
C LEU A 26 3.35 -0.98 18.09
N TRP A 27 3.87 0.15 17.60
CA TRP A 27 4.53 1.13 18.45
C TRP A 27 3.55 1.80 19.42
N ASP A 28 2.36 2.20 18.97
CA ASP A 28 1.30 2.76 19.83
C ASP A 28 0.82 1.75 20.88
N ALA A 29 0.73 0.47 20.52
CA ALA A 29 0.38 -0.61 21.45
C ALA A 29 1.44 -0.83 22.54
N SER A 30 2.70 -0.56 22.23
CA SER A 30 3.83 -0.70 23.16
C SER A 30 3.97 0.48 24.13
N GLN A 31 3.28 1.59 23.87
CA GLN A 31 3.33 2.76 24.73
C GLN A 31 2.53 2.53 26.03
N PRO A 32 3.08 2.90 27.20
CA PRO A 32 2.33 2.85 28.45
C PRO A 32 1.20 3.87 28.40
N LYS A 33 -0.03 3.39 28.17
CA LYS A 33 -1.24 4.22 28.16
C LYS A 33 -1.55 4.65 29.59
N THR A 34 -0.88 5.71 30.03
CA THR A 34 -1.02 6.31 31.37
C THR A 34 -2.07 7.41 31.29
N GLY A 35 -3.31 7.08 31.68
CA GLY A 35 -4.42 8.01 31.73
C GLY A 35 -5.37 7.71 32.90
N PRO A 36 -6.27 8.65 33.26
CA PRO A 36 -7.14 8.56 34.44
C PRO A 36 -8.11 7.36 34.47
N VAL A 37 -8.25 6.63 33.36
CA VAL A 37 -9.16 5.49 33.21
C VAL A 37 -8.46 4.12 33.05
N GLY A 38 -7.16 4.00 33.39
CA GLY A 38 -6.56 2.70 33.76
C GLY A 38 -5.29 2.28 33.01
N ASN A 39 -4.55 1.35 33.64
CA ASN A 39 -3.38 0.64 33.09
C ASN A 39 -3.83 -0.33 31.97
N GLY A 40 -4.16 0.19 30.80
CA GLY A 40 -4.63 -0.61 29.68
C GLY A 40 -3.53 -0.86 28.66
N VAL A 41 -2.84 -1.99 28.73
CA VAL A 41 -2.09 -2.51 27.57
C VAL A 41 -3.13 -2.85 26.50
N HIS A 42 -3.34 -1.94 25.55
CA HIS A 42 -4.30 -2.15 24.46
C HIS A 42 -3.55 -2.69 23.24
N MET A 43 -3.52 -4.02 23.12
CA MET A 43 -3.02 -4.67 21.92
C MET A 43 -4.08 -4.57 20.81
N PRO A 44 -3.71 -4.15 19.59
CA PRO A 44 -4.63 -4.09 18.47
C PRO A 44 -5.16 -5.49 18.18
N THR A 45 -6.47 -5.62 18.12
CA THR A 45 -7.09 -6.90 17.79
C THR A 45 -6.99 -7.16 16.28
N PHE A 46 -7.16 -8.42 15.88
CA PHE A 46 -7.17 -8.78 14.46
C PHE A 46 -8.20 -7.97 13.65
N ARG A 47 -9.33 -7.62 14.27
CA ARG A 47 -10.35 -6.77 13.65
C ARG A 47 -9.88 -5.34 13.39
N ASP A 48 -9.01 -4.80 14.25
CA ASP A 48 -8.45 -3.45 14.11
C ASP A 48 -7.36 -3.41 13.01
N LEU A 49 -6.66 -4.53 12.81
CA LEU A 49 -5.62 -4.66 11.78
C LEU A 49 -6.19 -5.06 10.41
N TRP A 50 -7.41 -5.59 10.36
CA TRP A 50 -8.07 -6.03 9.12
C TRP A 50 -8.07 -4.97 7.98
N PRO A 51 -8.38 -3.69 8.24
CA PRO A 51 -8.31 -2.66 7.21
C PRO A 51 -6.90 -2.48 6.64
N ILE A 52 -5.87 -2.57 7.49
CA ILE A 52 -4.47 -2.41 7.08
C ILE A 52 -4.02 -3.59 6.21
N TYR A 53 -4.40 -4.81 6.59
CA TYR A 53 -4.11 -6.00 5.77
C TYR A 53 -4.84 -5.98 4.43
N SER A 54 -6.09 -5.54 4.39
CA SER A 54 -6.84 -5.45 3.12
C SER A 54 -6.26 -4.39 2.19
N MET A 55 -5.83 -3.25 2.72
CA MET A 55 -5.13 -2.20 1.97
C MET A 55 -3.80 -2.71 1.38
N MET A 56 -3.01 -3.42 2.19
CA MET A 56 -1.76 -4.05 1.74
C MET A 56 -2.02 -5.09 0.65
N ALA A 57 -3.00 -5.97 0.83
CA ALA A 57 -3.36 -6.99 -0.14
C ALA A 57 -3.81 -6.36 -1.48
N MET A 58 -4.62 -5.30 -1.44
CA MET A 58 -5.00 -4.58 -2.67
C MET A 58 -3.80 -3.97 -3.38
N GLY A 59 -2.83 -3.40 -2.66
CA GLY A 59 -1.61 -2.87 -3.27
C GLY A 59 -0.79 -3.96 -3.96
N VAL A 60 -0.59 -5.10 -3.29
CA VAL A 60 0.18 -6.24 -3.84
C VAL A 60 -0.53 -6.88 -5.03
N LEU A 61 -1.84 -7.09 -4.97
CA LEU A 61 -2.60 -7.70 -6.07
C LEU A 61 -2.72 -6.80 -7.30
N ASN A 62 -2.76 -5.48 -7.13
CA ASN A 62 -2.84 -4.54 -8.24
C ASN A 62 -1.49 -4.21 -8.89
N LEU A 63 -0.37 -4.46 -8.20
CA LEU A 63 0.97 -4.16 -8.71
C LEU A 63 1.30 -4.93 -10.02
N PRO A 64 1.07 -6.25 -10.14
CA PRO A 64 1.30 -6.98 -11.39
C PRO A 64 0.47 -6.44 -12.55
N VAL A 65 -0.81 -6.11 -12.29
CA VAL A 65 -1.72 -5.54 -13.29
C VAL A 65 -1.19 -4.19 -13.76
N ALA A 66 -0.75 -3.33 -12.84
CA ALA A 66 -0.15 -2.04 -13.16
C ALA A 66 1.11 -2.16 -14.04
N ILE A 67 1.97 -3.14 -13.74
CA ILE A 67 3.18 -3.42 -14.51
C ILE A 67 2.83 -3.92 -15.91
N MET A 68 1.91 -4.89 -16.02
CA MET A 68 1.47 -5.41 -17.33
C MET A 68 0.90 -4.30 -18.21
N SER A 69 0.02 -3.46 -17.68
CA SER A 69 -0.52 -2.33 -18.43
C SER A 69 0.56 -1.32 -18.87
N TYR A 70 1.61 -1.12 -18.07
CA TYR A 70 2.73 -0.26 -18.47
C TYR A 70 3.56 -0.87 -19.60
N LEU A 71 3.81 -2.18 -19.55
CA LEU A 71 4.54 -2.91 -20.60
C LEU A 71 3.78 -2.89 -21.93
N GLU A 72 2.46 -3.10 -21.90
CA GLU A 72 1.59 -2.98 -23.08
C GLU A 72 1.62 -1.58 -23.67
N TYR A 73 1.46 -0.55 -22.83
CA TYR A 73 1.55 0.85 -23.27
C TYR A 73 2.89 1.15 -23.95
N LYS A 74 4.01 0.70 -23.36
CA LYS A 74 5.34 0.90 -23.95
C LYS A 74 5.47 0.18 -25.29
N LYS A 75 4.92 -1.03 -25.42
CA LYS A 75 4.95 -1.81 -26.66
C LYS A 75 4.19 -1.12 -27.79
N THR A 76 3.03 -0.54 -27.49
CA THR A 76 2.24 0.23 -28.47
C THR A 76 2.97 1.49 -28.91
N GLN A 77 3.54 2.25 -27.96
CA GLN A 77 4.32 3.46 -28.27
C GLN A 77 5.51 3.17 -29.21
N VAL A 78 6.25 2.09 -28.98
CA VAL A 78 7.37 1.70 -29.85
C VAL A 78 6.89 1.31 -31.25
N LYS A 79 5.75 0.62 -31.37
CA LYS A 79 5.19 0.24 -32.67
C LYS A 79 4.77 1.45 -33.50
N ASP A 80 4.19 2.47 -32.86
CA ASP A 80 3.78 3.70 -33.53
C ASP A 80 4.98 4.56 -34.00
N ASP A 81 6.10 4.50 -33.28
CA ASP A 81 7.34 5.20 -33.63
C ASP A 81 8.06 4.55 -34.83
N VAL A 82 8.00 3.22 -34.94
CA VAL A 82 8.57 2.46 -36.07
C VAL A 82 7.75 2.62 -37.36
N MET A 83 6.47 3.00 -37.26
CA MET A 83 5.57 3.11 -38.40
C MET A 83 5.48 4.54 -38.97
N LYS A 84 6.20 5.50 -38.37
CA LYS A 84 6.40 6.86 -38.87
C LYS A 84 7.68 6.96 -39.70
#